data_AF-A0A351SE02-F1
#
_entry.id   AF-A0A351SE02-F1
#
_cell.length_a   1.000
_cell.length_b   1.000
_cell.length_c   1.000
_cell.angle_alpha   90.00
_cell.angle_beta   90.00
_cell.angle_gamma   90.00
#
_symmetry.space_group_name_H-M   'P 1'
#
loop_
_entity.id
_entity.type
_entity.pdbx_description
1 polymer ?
#
loop_
_entity_poly.entity_id
_entity_poly.type
_entity_poly.pdbx_seq_one_letter_code
_entity_poly.pdbx_strand_id
1 'polypeptide(L)'
;CGATGENKIGRLPWRSLAIPPIKGGDGECLWYAVSSSYKGRATSKLVNADTNGFFEVFNTDGTLAHSGNAEDRIIAVIFAPGHPLGEQDRGQTDDKVEECGGNYTASNYLEGDGDIDNATLQGGTDVLDQFIRGQPHNPNSETTYNDRLLTITQSELWSTILARNSVTEKLQLLTQTLAECVASYGLAGTSENTLPWPAPVNLNPEYRLDNQYDDANNPSFSLGRLPLIVDDSATEAGRAKNQLFALDEDEDAYCQLDNPAGDNKLWQNWKDHFFLVTSDAFQPGGSGLCDGTNCVTLLNSATEYAAIVFFAGQALTAPRNDPLSGENPGSKHILDNYLEAANNAPNGDPDGNHAYQQGTASGPINDILYCIEPDMDVTLCPST
;
A
#
# COMPACT_ATOMS: atom_id res chain seq x y z
N CYS A 1 -17.53 8.69 8.00
CA CYS A 1 -16.31 8.41 7.20
C CYS A 1 -16.53 8.38 5.67
N GLY A 2 -17.75 8.65 5.16
CA GLY A 2 -18.07 8.70 3.71
C GLY A 2 -17.64 7.47 2.89
N ALA A 3 -17.57 7.59 1.56
CA ALA A 3 -17.26 6.48 0.67
C ALA A 3 -15.75 6.15 0.62
N THR A 4 -15.41 4.94 0.17
CA THR A 4 -14.03 4.51 -0.10
C THR A 4 -13.43 5.37 -1.22
N GLY A 5 -12.14 5.70 -1.13
CA GLY A 5 -11.48 6.53 -2.15
C GLY A 5 -11.75 8.03 -2.04
N GLU A 6 -12.69 8.49 -1.21
CA GLU A 6 -12.94 9.93 -1.04
C GLU A 6 -12.23 10.54 0.17
N ASN A 7 -11.68 11.73 0.04
CA ASN A 7 -11.19 12.53 1.17
C ASN A 7 -12.33 12.92 2.12
N LYS A 8 -12.02 13.20 3.38
CA LYS A 8 -13.01 13.66 4.37
C LYS A 8 -12.48 14.76 5.26
N ILE A 9 -13.35 15.71 5.57
CA ILE A 9 -13.13 16.82 6.51
C ILE A 9 -14.18 16.79 7.62
N GLY A 10 -13.79 17.18 8.85
CA GLY A 10 -14.70 17.31 9.98
C GLY A 10 -14.01 17.87 11.23
N ARG A 11 -14.76 18.04 12.32
CA ARG A 11 -14.23 18.54 13.60
C ARG A 11 -13.23 17.56 14.24
N LEU A 12 -12.25 18.14 14.93
CA LEU A 12 -11.29 17.45 15.79
C LEU A 12 -11.48 17.94 17.24
N PRO A 13 -11.66 17.03 18.22
CA PRO A 13 -11.52 15.59 18.15
C PRO A 13 -12.69 14.92 17.42
N TRP A 14 -12.36 13.99 16.52
CA TRP A 14 -13.36 13.09 15.97
C TRP A 14 -13.71 12.05 17.04
N ARG A 15 -15.00 11.74 17.23
CA ARG A 15 -15.47 10.83 18.30
C ARG A 15 -14.70 9.51 18.37
N SER A 16 -14.27 8.97 17.23
CA SER A 16 -13.54 7.70 17.12
C SER A 16 -12.05 7.79 17.44
N LEU A 17 -11.46 8.99 17.51
CA LEU A 17 -10.03 9.16 17.85
C LEU A 17 -9.78 9.08 19.35
N ALA A 18 -10.81 9.22 20.18
CA ALA A 18 -10.73 9.14 21.64
C ALA A 18 -9.66 10.06 22.27
N ILE A 19 -9.36 11.18 21.60
CA ILE A 19 -8.45 12.22 22.13
C ILE A 19 -9.27 13.33 22.81
N PRO A 20 -8.73 14.00 23.84
CA PRO A 20 -9.38 15.14 24.46
C PRO A 20 -9.62 16.29 23.45
N PRO A 21 -10.59 17.18 23.72
CA PRO A 21 -10.77 18.42 22.97
C PRO A 21 -9.48 19.22 22.86
N ILE A 22 -9.10 19.59 21.63
CA ILE A 22 -7.96 20.46 21.36
C ILE A 22 -8.52 21.74 20.74
N LYS A 23 -8.15 22.89 21.31
CA LYS A 23 -8.59 24.21 20.88
C LYS A 23 -7.41 24.99 20.29
N GLY A 24 -7.68 25.74 19.23
CA GLY A 24 -6.74 26.68 18.63
C GLY A 24 -6.54 27.95 19.47
N GLY A 25 -5.74 28.88 18.95
CA GLY A 25 -5.41 30.13 19.64
C GLY A 25 -6.62 31.02 19.97
N ASP A 26 -7.68 30.94 19.17
CA ASP A 26 -8.93 31.69 19.34
C ASP A 26 -10.01 30.91 20.14
N GLY A 27 -9.66 29.78 20.76
CA GLY A 27 -10.56 29.00 21.61
C GLY A 27 -11.52 28.07 20.87
N GLU A 28 -11.46 28.02 19.54
CA GLU A 28 -12.25 27.11 18.70
C GLU A 28 -11.66 25.71 18.63
N CYS A 29 -12.52 24.70 18.56
CA CYS A 29 -12.06 23.33 18.28
C CYS A 29 -11.56 23.20 16.84
N LEU A 30 -10.49 22.44 16.70
CA LEU A 30 -9.80 22.22 15.43
C LEU A 30 -10.70 21.50 14.40
N TRP A 31 -10.32 21.60 13.14
CA TRP A 31 -10.84 20.76 12.06
C TRP A 31 -9.74 19.85 11.54
N TYR A 32 -10.14 18.77 10.88
CA TYR A 32 -9.25 17.73 10.40
C TYR A 32 -9.74 17.21 9.05
N ALA A 33 -8.88 17.29 8.04
CA ALA A 33 -9.03 16.62 6.77
C ALA A 33 -8.08 15.42 6.70
N VAL A 34 -8.57 14.30 6.15
CA VAL A 34 -7.82 13.05 5.99
C VAL A 34 -7.99 12.49 4.58
N SER A 35 -6.86 12.11 4.00
CA SER A 35 -6.75 11.53 2.66
C SER A 35 -7.48 10.19 2.62
N SER A 36 -8.12 9.89 1.50
CA SER A 36 -9.00 8.74 1.30
C SER A 36 -8.43 7.42 1.81
N SER A 37 -7.19 7.11 1.41
CA SER A 37 -6.50 5.86 1.74
C SER A 37 -6.14 5.75 3.22
N TYR A 38 -6.00 6.88 3.92
CA TYR A 38 -5.56 6.95 5.32
C TYR A 38 -6.71 7.05 6.34
N LYS A 39 -7.96 6.94 5.88
CA LYS A 39 -9.13 6.92 6.77
C LYS A 39 -9.23 5.59 7.50
N GLY A 40 -9.52 5.62 8.81
CA GLY A 40 -9.58 4.44 9.68
C GLY A 40 -10.77 3.48 9.47
N ARG A 41 -11.35 3.34 8.27
CA ARG A 41 -12.40 2.35 7.97
C ARG A 41 -11.81 1.19 7.15
N ALA A 42 -12.28 -0.03 7.42
CA ALA A 42 -11.80 -1.32 6.89
C ALA A 42 -11.86 -1.52 5.36
N THR A 43 -12.05 -0.46 4.58
CA THR A 43 -12.12 -0.54 3.11
C THR A 43 -10.85 -0.07 2.41
N SER A 44 -9.94 0.63 3.12
CA SER A 44 -8.67 1.03 2.51
C SER A 44 -7.75 -0.19 2.43
N LYS A 45 -7.46 -0.59 1.18
CA LYS A 45 -6.49 -1.63 0.84
C LYS A 45 -5.26 -0.96 0.24
N LEU A 46 -4.13 -1.65 0.25
CA LEU A 46 -2.86 -1.17 -0.32
C LEU A 46 -2.33 0.11 0.38
N VAL A 47 -2.47 0.21 1.71
CA VAL A 47 -1.95 1.34 2.50
C VAL A 47 -0.55 1.04 3.01
N ASN A 48 0.45 1.48 2.26
CA ASN A 48 1.88 1.28 2.49
C ASN A 48 2.70 2.54 2.16
N ALA A 49 4.03 2.40 2.21
CA ALA A 49 4.99 3.47 1.95
C ALA A 49 4.96 4.05 0.53
N ASP A 50 4.23 3.41 -0.39
CA ASP A 50 4.04 3.87 -1.77
C ASP A 50 2.61 4.42 -2.00
N THR A 51 1.79 4.49 -0.95
CA THR A 51 0.46 5.12 -0.99
C THR A 51 0.58 6.64 -0.93
N ASN A 52 -0.11 7.34 -1.82
CA ASN A 52 -0.09 8.80 -1.89
C ASN A 52 -1.03 9.48 -0.90
N GLY A 53 -0.62 10.68 -0.48
CA GLY A 53 -1.55 11.70 -0.01
C GLY A 53 -2.39 12.28 -1.17
N PHE A 54 -3.56 12.82 -0.85
CA PHE A 54 -4.45 13.46 -1.81
C PHE A 54 -4.71 14.92 -1.45
N PHE A 55 -3.76 15.55 -0.78
CA PHE A 55 -3.84 16.95 -0.39
C PHE A 55 -2.61 17.75 -0.81
N GLU A 56 -2.86 18.96 -1.27
CA GLU A 56 -1.88 20.04 -1.43
C GLU A 56 -2.25 21.21 -0.52
N VAL A 57 -1.25 21.91 -0.02
CA VAL A 57 -1.44 23.13 0.77
C VAL A 57 -0.65 24.25 0.13
N PHE A 58 -1.30 25.37 -0.14
CA PHE A 58 -0.70 26.59 -0.65
C PHE A 58 -0.40 27.56 0.49
N ASN A 59 0.70 28.29 0.34
CA ASN A 59 1.03 29.46 1.14
C ASN A 59 0.27 30.67 0.60
N THR A 60 0.23 31.74 1.39
CA THR A 60 -0.47 32.98 1.04
C THR A 60 0.10 33.72 -0.17
N ASP A 61 1.31 33.37 -0.60
CA ASP A 61 1.94 33.89 -1.81
C ASP A 61 1.64 33.04 -3.06
N GLY A 62 0.78 32.04 -2.94
CA GLY A 62 0.41 31.12 -4.02
C GLY A 62 1.44 30.02 -4.29
N THR A 63 2.50 29.92 -3.48
CA THR A 63 3.46 28.82 -3.59
C THR A 63 2.94 27.57 -2.88
N LEU A 64 3.24 26.39 -3.40
CA LEU A 64 2.97 25.14 -2.67
C LEU A 64 3.86 25.09 -1.42
N ALA A 65 3.26 24.71 -0.29
CA ALA A 65 3.96 24.52 0.98
C ALA A 65 4.90 23.30 0.98
N HIS A 66 4.71 22.39 0.01
CA HIS A 66 5.50 21.17 -0.21
C HIS A 66 5.77 20.99 -1.71
N SER A 67 6.71 20.13 -2.10
CA SER A 67 7.27 20.09 -3.47
C SER A 67 6.29 19.74 -4.60
N GLY A 68 5.04 19.36 -4.29
CA GLY A 68 4.06 18.84 -5.25
C GLY A 68 4.35 17.40 -5.70
N ASN A 69 5.52 16.86 -5.36
CA ASN A 69 5.87 15.48 -5.63
C ASN A 69 4.97 14.53 -4.84
N ALA A 70 4.79 13.32 -5.37
CA ALA A 70 3.92 12.29 -4.81
C ALA A 70 4.28 11.92 -3.36
N GLU A 71 5.58 11.80 -3.05
CA GLU A 71 6.12 11.50 -1.73
C GLU A 71 5.93 12.62 -0.68
N ASP A 72 5.76 13.86 -1.14
CA ASP A 72 5.54 15.02 -0.28
C ASP A 72 4.04 15.39 -0.17
N ARG A 73 3.16 14.63 -0.83
CA ARG A 73 1.72 14.84 -0.73
C ARG A 73 1.25 14.65 0.70
N ILE A 74 0.31 15.50 1.07
CA ILE A 74 -0.21 15.56 2.43
C ILE A 74 -1.28 14.48 2.59
N ILE A 75 -1.18 13.71 3.68
CA ILE A 75 -2.16 12.66 4.02
C ILE A 75 -3.21 13.16 5.02
N ALA A 76 -2.89 14.23 5.76
CA ALA A 76 -3.81 14.86 6.66
C ALA A 76 -3.49 16.34 6.90
N VAL A 77 -4.54 17.14 7.06
CA VAL A 77 -4.45 18.57 7.41
C VAL A 77 -5.25 18.81 8.68
N ILE A 78 -4.66 19.51 9.63
CA ILE A 78 -5.31 19.97 10.85
C ILE A 78 -5.46 21.48 10.73
N PHE A 79 -6.68 21.98 10.85
CA PHE A 79 -6.99 23.40 10.75
C PHE A 79 -7.31 23.93 12.15
N ALA A 80 -6.70 25.06 12.48
CA ALA A 80 -7.14 25.92 13.57
C ALA A 80 -7.88 27.12 12.95
N PRO A 81 -9.22 27.13 13.03
CA PRO A 81 -9.99 28.30 12.65
C PRO A 81 -9.49 29.52 13.41
N GLY A 82 -9.28 30.63 12.70
CA GLY A 82 -8.97 31.89 13.34
C GLY A 82 -10.21 32.59 13.87
N HIS A 83 -10.07 33.87 14.20
CA HIS A 83 -11.17 34.75 14.58
C HIS A 83 -12.31 34.70 13.54
N PRO A 84 -13.60 34.67 13.93
CA PRO A 84 -14.70 34.66 12.98
C PRO A 84 -14.63 35.84 12.00
N LEU A 85 -14.74 35.56 10.71
CA LEU A 85 -14.75 36.57 9.65
C LEU A 85 -16.14 36.66 9.00
N GLY A 86 -16.53 37.86 8.58
CA GLY A 86 -17.77 38.09 7.84
C GLY A 86 -19.04 37.62 8.59
N GLU A 87 -19.84 36.80 7.91
CA GLU A 87 -21.14 36.28 8.39
C GLU A 87 -21.06 34.86 8.97
N GLN A 88 -19.87 34.40 9.36
CA GLN A 88 -19.70 33.06 9.92
C GLN A 88 -20.59 32.84 11.15
N ASP A 89 -21.54 31.92 11.02
CA ASP A 89 -22.39 31.47 12.12
C ASP A 89 -21.78 30.25 12.81
N ARG A 90 -21.06 30.49 13.90
CA ARG A 90 -20.48 29.45 14.76
C ARG A 90 -21.41 29.01 15.90
N GLY A 91 -22.70 29.36 15.82
CA GLY A 91 -23.72 29.08 16.84
C GLY A 91 -23.88 27.59 17.14
N GLN A 92 -24.19 27.29 18.40
CA GLN A 92 -24.42 25.92 18.90
C GLN A 92 -25.65 25.28 18.23
N THR A 93 -25.51 24.02 17.82
CA THR A 93 -26.65 23.14 17.57
C THR A 93 -27.36 22.78 18.89
N ASP A 94 -28.61 22.30 18.83
CA ASP A 94 -29.42 21.90 20.01
C ASP A 94 -28.75 20.82 20.90
N ASP A 95 -27.71 20.14 20.38
CA ASP A 95 -26.87 19.23 21.14
C ASP A 95 -25.97 20.01 22.13
N LYS A 96 -26.21 19.81 23.43
CA LYS A 96 -25.40 20.35 24.54
C LYS A 96 -24.01 19.73 24.55
N VAL A 97 -23.13 20.18 23.65
CA VAL A 97 -21.72 19.81 23.65
C VAL A 97 -20.96 20.83 24.50
N GLU A 98 -20.43 20.38 25.64
CA GLU A 98 -19.77 21.24 26.64
C GLU A 98 -18.38 21.71 26.20
N GLU A 99 -17.71 20.96 25.32
CA GLU A 99 -16.29 21.19 25.00
C GLU A 99 -16.07 21.77 23.60
N CYS A 100 -16.65 21.14 22.58
CA CYS A 100 -16.60 21.54 21.18
C CYS A 100 -18.03 21.78 20.66
N GLY A 101 -18.66 22.83 21.17
CA GLY A 101 -19.95 23.30 20.69
C GLY A 101 -19.89 23.92 19.28
N GLY A 102 -20.95 24.61 18.91
CA GLY A 102 -21.12 25.17 17.57
C GLY A 102 -21.87 24.21 16.66
N ASN A 103 -21.69 24.38 15.35
CA ASN A 103 -22.22 23.47 14.34
C ASN A 103 -21.10 22.71 13.60
N TYR A 104 -21.53 21.81 12.71
CA TYR A 104 -20.66 20.89 11.96
C TYR A 104 -20.51 21.28 10.49
N THR A 105 -20.86 22.51 10.12
CA THR A 105 -20.73 23.01 8.75
C THR A 105 -19.36 23.66 8.58
N ALA A 106 -18.46 23.06 7.78
CA ALA A 106 -17.08 23.53 7.63
C ALA A 106 -16.99 25.00 7.17
N SER A 107 -17.87 25.43 6.27
CA SER A 107 -17.90 26.80 5.74
C SER A 107 -18.25 27.87 6.79
N ASN A 108 -18.75 27.47 7.96
CA ASN A 108 -18.97 28.40 9.08
C ASN A 108 -17.69 28.67 9.90
N TYR A 109 -16.59 27.96 9.60
CA TYR A 109 -15.36 28.02 10.38
C TYR A 109 -14.10 28.20 9.53
N LEU A 110 -14.07 27.60 8.34
CA LEU A 110 -12.91 27.59 7.45
C LEU A 110 -13.20 28.49 6.25
N GLU A 111 -12.17 29.21 5.80
CA GLU A 111 -12.25 30.16 4.69
C GLU A 111 -11.25 29.84 3.57
N GLY A 112 -11.40 30.54 2.45
CA GLY A 112 -10.54 30.44 1.28
C GLY A 112 -10.18 31.80 0.71
N ASP A 113 -9.32 31.82 -0.30
CA ASP A 113 -8.94 33.04 -1.03
C ASP A 113 -9.87 33.36 -2.22
N GLY A 114 -10.89 32.52 -2.45
CA GLY A 114 -11.84 32.62 -3.56
C GLY A 114 -11.52 31.65 -4.70
N ASP A 115 -10.28 31.17 -4.81
CA ASP A 115 -9.86 30.14 -5.76
C ASP A 115 -9.72 28.78 -5.06
N ILE A 116 -9.13 28.76 -3.86
CA ILE A 116 -8.97 27.59 -2.98
C ILE A 116 -9.85 27.78 -1.74
N ASP A 117 -10.71 26.80 -1.46
CA ASP A 117 -11.64 26.84 -0.33
C ASP A 117 -11.32 25.74 0.70
N ASN A 118 -10.94 26.13 1.92
CA ASN A 118 -10.63 25.17 2.98
C ASN A 118 -11.83 24.37 3.48
N ALA A 119 -13.05 24.86 3.25
CA ALA A 119 -14.27 24.22 3.73
C ALA A 119 -14.80 23.12 2.80
N THR A 120 -14.38 23.13 1.53
CA THR A 120 -15.01 22.33 0.48
C THR A 120 -14.03 21.32 -0.11
N LEU A 121 -14.44 20.06 -0.13
CA LEU A 121 -13.74 19.01 -0.88
C LEU A 121 -14.42 18.83 -2.23
N GLN A 122 -13.64 18.62 -3.30
CA GLN A 122 -14.13 18.37 -4.65
C GLN A 122 -14.98 17.10 -4.73
N GLY A 123 -14.68 16.11 -3.88
CA GLY A 123 -15.35 14.82 -3.87
C GLY A 123 -14.93 13.92 -5.04
N GLY A 124 -15.25 12.63 -4.95
CA GLY A 124 -14.78 11.62 -5.89
C GLY A 124 -13.59 10.81 -5.39
N THR A 125 -13.30 9.71 -6.09
CA THR A 125 -12.26 8.76 -5.73
C THR A 125 -10.89 9.27 -6.15
N ASP A 126 -9.93 9.26 -5.23
CA ASP A 126 -8.51 9.56 -5.46
C ASP A 126 -8.29 10.96 -6.09
N VAL A 127 -9.19 11.90 -5.76
CA VAL A 127 -9.14 13.30 -6.19
C VAL A 127 -8.22 14.10 -5.27
N LEU A 128 -7.37 14.92 -5.88
CA LEU A 128 -6.48 15.84 -5.20
C LEU A 128 -7.26 17.08 -4.73
N ASP A 129 -7.38 17.27 -3.41
CA ASP A 129 -7.96 18.48 -2.82
C ASP A 129 -6.85 19.47 -2.45
N GLN A 130 -7.16 20.76 -2.57
CA GLN A 130 -6.23 21.85 -2.29
C GLN A 130 -6.73 22.66 -1.11
N PHE A 131 -5.80 23.08 -0.26
CA PHE A 131 -6.05 23.94 0.89
C PHE A 131 -5.10 25.12 0.87
N ILE A 132 -5.42 26.19 1.61
CA ILE A 132 -4.58 27.39 1.69
C ILE A 132 -4.35 27.82 3.15
N ARG A 133 -3.11 28.17 3.48
CA ARG A 133 -2.74 28.73 4.78
C ARG A 133 -3.17 30.19 4.86
N GLY A 134 -3.87 30.57 5.91
CA GLY A 134 -4.21 31.96 6.23
C GLY A 134 -3.14 32.71 7.02
N GLN A 135 -3.24 34.04 6.98
CA GLN A 135 -2.48 34.92 7.88
C GLN A 135 -3.22 35.13 9.20
N PRO A 136 -2.51 35.43 10.31
CA PRO A 136 -3.17 35.83 11.55
C PRO A 136 -4.13 37.00 11.30
N HIS A 137 -5.30 36.96 11.91
CA HIS A 137 -6.25 38.07 11.83
C HIS A 137 -5.59 39.38 12.26
N ASN A 138 -5.64 40.39 11.40
CA ASN A 138 -5.22 41.73 11.73
C ASN A 138 -6.45 42.64 11.78
N PRO A 139 -6.83 43.17 12.96
CA PRO A 139 -8.02 44.00 13.10
C PRO A 139 -7.93 45.33 12.34
N ASN A 140 -6.75 45.68 11.82
CA ASN A 140 -6.52 46.91 11.07
C ASN A 140 -6.44 46.69 9.54
N SER A 141 -6.66 45.47 9.04
CA SER A 141 -6.72 45.17 7.61
C SER A 141 -7.81 44.15 7.30
N GLU A 142 -8.41 44.24 6.12
CA GLU A 142 -9.33 43.20 5.65
C GLU A 142 -8.57 41.89 5.48
N THR A 143 -8.73 40.99 6.45
CA THR A 143 -8.24 39.61 6.37
C THR A 143 -9.39 38.81 5.80
N THR A 144 -9.22 38.21 4.62
CA THR A 144 -10.29 37.46 3.94
C THR A 144 -10.31 35.98 4.33
N TYR A 145 -9.18 35.45 4.83
CA TYR A 145 -9.05 34.09 5.35
C TYR A 145 -7.93 34.06 6.40
N ASN A 146 -8.13 33.36 7.52
CA ASN A 146 -7.20 33.39 8.65
C ASN A 146 -6.86 32.01 9.26
N ASP A 147 -7.31 30.93 8.63
CA ASP A 147 -7.06 29.57 9.08
C ASP A 147 -5.57 29.23 9.17
N ARG A 148 -5.17 28.62 10.30
CA ARG A 148 -3.81 28.11 10.48
C ARG A 148 -3.80 26.60 10.28
N LEU A 149 -2.86 26.12 9.46
CA LEU A 149 -2.81 24.71 9.07
C LEU A 149 -1.54 24.05 9.63
N LEU A 150 -1.70 22.83 10.12
CA LEU A 150 -0.64 21.86 10.34
C LEU A 150 -0.86 20.69 9.39
N THR A 151 0.20 20.22 8.75
CA THR A 151 0.15 19.14 7.75
C THR A 151 0.89 17.92 8.27
N ILE A 152 0.43 16.74 7.88
CA ILE A 152 1.17 15.49 8.03
C ILE A 152 1.37 14.96 6.61
N THR A 153 2.64 14.84 6.18
CA THR A 153 2.97 14.29 4.87
C THR A 153 3.00 12.76 4.91
N GLN A 154 2.91 12.17 3.72
CA GLN A 154 3.14 10.76 3.50
C GLN A 154 4.50 10.31 4.04
N SER A 155 5.56 11.05 3.66
CA SER A 155 6.94 10.78 4.04
C SER A 155 7.17 10.87 5.55
N GLU A 156 6.56 11.84 6.25
CA GLU A 156 6.63 11.99 7.70
C GLU A 156 6.05 10.77 8.44
N LEU A 157 4.88 10.29 7.98
CA LEU A 157 4.25 9.12 8.58
C LEU A 157 5.07 7.85 8.33
N TRP A 158 5.46 7.59 7.08
CA TRP A 158 6.08 6.32 6.72
C TRP A 158 7.54 6.21 7.15
N SER A 159 8.30 7.30 7.16
CA SER A 159 9.63 7.31 7.77
C SER A 159 9.56 6.91 9.25
N THR A 160 8.53 7.35 9.97
CA THR A 160 8.30 6.98 11.38
C THR A 160 7.89 5.51 11.53
N ILE A 161 7.01 5.00 10.66
CA ILE A 161 6.54 3.61 10.72
C ILE A 161 7.68 2.63 10.37
N LEU A 162 8.40 2.89 9.28
CA LEU A 162 9.44 2.00 8.74
C LEU A 162 10.73 2.03 9.58
N ALA A 163 10.94 3.07 10.39
CA ALA A 163 12.00 3.08 11.40
C ALA A 163 11.77 2.06 12.54
N ARG A 164 10.60 1.42 12.62
CA ARG A 164 10.28 0.42 13.65
C ARG A 164 10.70 -0.97 13.15
N ASN A 165 11.69 -1.58 13.78
CA ASN A 165 12.14 -2.96 13.48
C ASN A 165 10.99 -3.98 13.39
N SER A 166 9.95 -3.80 14.21
CA SER A 166 8.76 -4.65 14.23
C SER A 166 8.01 -4.72 12.89
N VAL A 167 8.18 -3.73 12.00
CA VAL A 167 7.54 -3.74 10.67
C VAL A 167 8.30 -4.67 9.75
N THR A 168 9.62 -4.53 9.65
CA THR A 168 10.48 -5.41 8.85
C THR A 168 10.39 -6.86 9.31
N GLU A 169 10.40 -7.12 10.63
CA GLU A 169 10.24 -8.46 11.20
C GLU A 169 8.90 -9.12 10.78
N LYS A 170 7.81 -8.35 10.79
CA LYS A 170 6.49 -8.85 10.36
C LYS A 170 6.42 -9.11 8.86
N LEU A 171 7.02 -8.24 8.03
CA LEU A 171 7.07 -8.45 6.58
C LEU A 171 7.92 -9.67 6.24
N GLN A 172 9.04 -9.88 6.94
CA GLN A 172 9.85 -11.09 6.79
C GLN A 172 9.07 -12.36 7.18
N LEU A 173 8.41 -12.36 8.33
CA LEU A 173 7.59 -13.51 8.76
C LEU A 173 6.43 -13.79 7.80
N LEU A 174 5.77 -12.74 7.32
CA LEU A 174 4.72 -12.88 6.31
C LEU A 174 5.28 -13.46 5.00
N THR A 175 6.44 -13.00 4.55
CA THR A 175 7.10 -13.54 3.35
C THR A 175 7.40 -15.04 3.51
N GLN A 176 7.89 -15.45 4.68
CA GLN A 176 8.10 -16.86 5.01
C GLN A 176 6.80 -17.65 4.95
N THR A 177 5.76 -17.17 5.64
CA THR A 177 4.46 -17.84 5.71
C THR A 177 3.87 -18.01 4.30
N LEU A 178 3.98 -16.98 3.46
CA LEU A 178 3.52 -17.05 2.07
C LEU A 178 4.34 -18.04 1.23
N ALA A 179 5.65 -18.16 1.45
CA ALA A 179 6.46 -19.20 0.84
C ALA A 179 6.06 -20.61 1.29
N GLU A 180 5.75 -20.78 2.59
CA GLU A 180 5.21 -22.03 3.14
C GLU A 180 3.83 -22.37 2.56
N CYS A 181 3.02 -21.37 2.23
CA CYS A 181 1.77 -21.56 1.49
C CYS A 181 1.98 -22.04 0.06
N VAL A 182 2.96 -21.49 -0.65
CA VAL A 182 3.37 -21.98 -1.98
C VAL A 182 3.89 -23.43 -1.90
N ALA A 183 4.71 -23.75 -0.90
CA ALA A 183 5.16 -25.11 -0.66
C ALA A 183 4.01 -26.06 -0.30
N SER A 184 3.04 -25.61 0.52
CA SER A 184 1.84 -26.36 0.88
C SER A 184 0.95 -26.65 -0.33
N TYR A 185 0.88 -25.71 -1.28
CA TYR A 185 0.33 -25.99 -2.59
C TYR A 185 1.12 -27.14 -3.24
N GLY A 186 2.44 -27.04 -3.38
CA GLY A 186 3.28 -28.13 -3.93
C GLY A 186 2.95 -29.52 -3.38
N LEU A 187 2.83 -29.63 -2.06
CA LEU A 187 2.56 -30.88 -1.33
C LEU A 187 1.13 -31.42 -1.43
N ALA A 188 0.15 -30.61 -1.85
CA ALA A 188 -1.26 -31.03 -1.86
C ALA A 188 -1.67 -31.90 -3.07
N GLY A 189 -0.76 -32.14 -4.03
CA GLY A 189 -1.02 -32.91 -5.25
C GLY A 189 -0.71 -34.41 -5.16
N THR A 190 -1.13 -35.17 -6.18
CA THR A 190 -0.73 -36.59 -6.37
C THR A 190 0.36 -36.78 -7.42
N SER A 191 0.62 -35.76 -8.23
CA SER A 191 1.76 -35.65 -9.15
C SER A 191 2.95 -34.99 -8.44
N GLU A 192 4.12 -35.03 -9.06
CA GLU A 192 5.35 -34.37 -8.60
C GLU A 192 5.09 -32.94 -8.11
N ASN A 193 5.88 -32.47 -7.14
CA ASN A 193 5.77 -31.25 -6.32
C ASN A 193 5.45 -29.94 -7.08
N THR A 194 4.33 -29.89 -7.80
CA THR A 194 3.97 -28.86 -8.77
C THR A 194 3.51 -27.62 -8.03
N LEU A 195 4.14 -26.48 -8.33
CA LEU A 195 3.90 -25.16 -7.77
C LEU A 195 2.98 -24.33 -8.67
N PRO A 196 2.32 -23.27 -8.16
CA PRO A 196 1.45 -22.43 -8.98
C PRO A 196 2.27 -21.52 -9.90
N TRP A 197 1.68 -21.13 -11.03
CA TRP A 197 2.14 -19.98 -11.81
C TRP A 197 1.99 -18.68 -10.99
N PRO A 198 2.81 -17.65 -11.25
CA PRO A 198 2.58 -16.35 -10.66
C PRO A 198 1.42 -15.61 -11.32
N ALA A 199 0.88 -14.59 -10.62
CA ALA A 199 -0.05 -13.64 -11.21
C ALA A 199 0.71 -12.60 -12.06
N PRO A 200 0.09 -11.99 -13.10
CA PRO A 200 0.73 -10.97 -13.93
C PRO A 200 1.26 -9.79 -13.10
N VAL A 201 2.40 -9.20 -13.51
CA VAL A 201 2.91 -7.97 -12.87
C VAL A 201 1.96 -6.79 -13.07
N ASN A 202 1.38 -6.68 -14.27
CA ASN A 202 0.41 -5.65 -14.64
C ASN A 202 -1.01 -6.08 -14.29
N LEU A 203 -1.60 -5.48 -13.25
CA LEU A 203 -2.94 -5.78 -12.77
C LEU A 203 -3.94 -4.71 -13.24
N ASN A 204 -5.06 -5.13 -13.84
CA ASN A 204 -6.04 -4.24 -14.47
C ASN A 204 -7.48 -4.66 -14.09
N PRO A 205 -8.23 -3.83 -13.35
CA PRO A 205 -8.12 -2.37 -13.35
C PRO A 205 -7.22 -1.75 -12.29
N GLU A 206 -6.90 -2.45 -11.19
CA GLU A 206 -6.05 -1.89 -10.14
C GLU A 206 -5.49 -2.93 -9.18
N TYR A 207 -4.36 -2.60 -8.55
CA TYR A 207 -3.69 -3.41 -7.53
C TYR A 207 -4.45 -3.52 -6.20
N ARG A 208 -5.46 -2.68 -5.95
CA ARG A 208 -6.23 -2.74 -4.69
C ARG A 208 -7.20 -3.92 -4.64
N LEU A 209 -7.56 -4.50 -5.78
CA LEU A 209 -8.51 -5.61 -5.87
C LEU A 209 -7.82 -6.97 -5.66
N ASP A 210 -8.42 -7.85 -4.86
CA ASP A 210 -7.82 -9.15 -4.53
C ASP A 210 -7.94 -10.13 -5.69
N ASN A 211 -9.06 -10.07 -6.43
CA ASN A 211 -9.32 -10.88 -7.60
C ASN A 211 -8.44 -10.56 -8.82
N GLN A 212 -7.50 -9.61 -8.68
CA GLN A 212 -6.49 -9.32 -9.69
C GLN A 212 -5.21 -10.11 -9.45
N TYR A 213 -5.02 -10.65 -8.24
CA TYR A 213 -3.90 -11.52 -7.91
C TYR A 213 -4.27 -12.95 -8.29
N ASP A 214 -4.60 -13.12 -9.57
CA ASP A 214 -5.02 -14.35 -10.19
C ASP A 214 -3.87 -14.91 -11.01
N ASP A 215 -3.53 -16.17 -10.77
CA ASP A 215 -2.45 -16.80 -11.51
C ASP A 215 -2.81 -16.91 -12.99
N ALA A 216 -1.79 -17.04 -13.84
CA ALA A 216 -2.02 -17.16 -15.26
C ALA A 216 -1.01 -18.12 -15.87
N ASN A 217 -1.50 -19.05 -16.69
CA ASN A 217 -0.63 -19.81 -17.58
C ASN A 217 -0.11 -18.87 -18.69
N ASN A 218 1.04 -18.25 -18.43
CA ASN A 218 1.69 -17.36 -19.38
C ASN A 218 3.13 -17.80 -19.63
N PRO A 219 3.45 -18.39 -20.79
CA PRO A 219 4.82 -18.81 -21.11
C PRO A 219 5.78 -17.64 -21.31
N SER A 220 5.32 -16.39 -21.18
CA SER A 220 6.16 -15.20 -21.31
C SER A 220 6.82 -14.79 -19.99
N PHE A 221 6.40 -15.35 -18.86
CA PHE A 221 7.01 -15.06 -17.56
C PHE A 221 6.86 -16.23 -16.60
N SER A 222 7.94 -16.55 -15.89
CA SER A 222 7.89 -17.38 -14.69
C SER A 222 7.99 -16.56 -13.40
N LEU A 223 8.30 -15.26 -13.51
CA LEU A 223 8.29 -14.27 -12.43
C LEU A 223 7.08 -13.34 -12.54
N GLY A 224 6.33 -13.20 -11.44
CA GLY A 224 5.20 -12.27 -11.36
C GLY A 224 4.78 -11.98 -9.93
N ARG A 225 3.58 -11.41 -9.74
CA ARG A 225 3.01 -11.17 -8.40
C ARG A 225 2.74 -12.51 -7.73
N LEU A 226 2.87 -12.54 -6.41
CA LEU A 226 2.40 -13.70 -5.64
C LEU A 226 0.88 -13.83 -5.83
N PRO A 227 0.38 -14.95 -6.38
CA PRO A 227 -1.05 -15.13 -6.59
C PRO A 227 -1.78 -15.35 -5.26
N LEU A 228 -3.00 -14.85 -5.17
CA LEU A 228 -3.97 -15.24 -4.16
C LEU A 228 -4.87 -16.35 -4.72
N ILE A 229 -5.34 -16.17 -5.96
CA ILE A 229 -6.16 -17.12 -6.70
C ILE A 229 -5.20 -17.95 -7.57
N VAL A 230 -5.36 -19.28 -7.51
CA VAL A 230 -4.49 -20.28 -8.15
C VAL A 230 -5.32 -21.26 -9.00
N ASP A 231 -6.42 -20.78 -9.60
CA ASP A 231 -7.42 -21.65 -10.23
C ASP A 231 -6.96 -22.20 -11.60
N ASP A 232 -6.16 -21.43 -12.34
CA ASP A 232 -5.52 -21.88 -13.57
C ASP A 232 -4.54 -23.02 -13.26
N SER A 233 -3.62 -22.80 -12.30
CA SER A 233 -2.68 -23.84 -11.86
C SER A 233 -3.40 -25.05 -11.26
N ALA A 234 -4.45 -24.82 -10.47
CA ALA A 234 -5.21 -25.90 -9.86
C ALA A 234 -5.92 -26.73 -10.94
N THR A 235 -6.46 -26.10 -11.97
CA THR A 235 -7.09 -26.78 -13.10
C THR A 235 -6.09 -27.67 -13.83
N GLU A 236 -4.91 -27.14 -14.18
CA GLU A 236 -3.87 -27.89 -14.88
C GLU A 236 -3.33 -29.04 -14.03
N ALA A 237 -3.10 -28.80 -12.74
CA ALA A 237 -2.59 -29.81 -11.81
C ALA A 237 -3.69 -30.78 -11.26
N GLY A 238 -4.95 -30.63 -11.68
CA GLY A 238 -6.05 -31.49 -11.24
C GLY A 238 -6.41 -31.38 -9.76
N ARG A 239 -6.31 -30.18 -9.18
CA ARG A 239 -6.53 -29.88 -7.76
C ARG A 239 -7.89 -29.20 -7.54
N ALA A 240 -8.40 -29.28 -6.31
CA ALA A 240 -9.77 -28.87 -6.00
C ALA A 240 -9.90 -27.45 -5.39
N LYS A 241 -8.81 -26.89 -4.84
CA LYS A 241 -8.83 -25.58 -4.20
C LYS A 241 -8.24 -24.52 -5.13
N ASN A 242 -8.82 -23.33 -5.07
CA ASN A 242 -8.49 -22.21 -5.97
C ASN A 242 -7.85 -21.03 -5.24
N GLN A 243 -7.66 -21.09 -3.92
CA GLN A 243 -6.99 -20.04 -3.15
C GLN A 243 -5.71 -20.58 -2.54
N LEU A 244 -4.62 -19.81 -2.67
CA LEU A 244 -3.33 -20.17 -2.10
C LEU A 244 -3.38 -20.16 -0.57
N PHE A 245 -3.93 -19.09 0.00
CA PHE A 245 -4.10 -18.89 1.43
C PHE A 245 -5.43 -18.22 1.73
N ALA A 246 -5.96 -18.44 2.93
CA ALA A 246 -7.25 -17.90 3.34
C ALA A 246 -7.14 -16.47 3.89
N LEU A 247 -7.97 -15.56 3.37
CA LEU A 247 -8.17 -14.21 3.88
C LEU A 247 -9.23 -14.15 4.99
N ASP A 248 -10.06 -15.18 5.13
CA ASP A 248 -11.07 -15.34 6.18
C ASP A 248 -11.11 -16.80 6.67
N GLU A 249 -11.56 -17.04 7.91
CA GLU A 249 -11.51 -18.37 8.57
C GLU A 249 -12.32 -19.47 7.84
N ASP A 250 -13.27 -19.08 6.99
CA ASP A 250 -14.17 -19.98 6.26
C ASP A 250 -13.73 -20.26 4.81
N GLU A 251 -12.62 -19.67 4.34
CA GLU A 251 -12.12 -19.84 2.98
C GLU A 251 -11.36 -21.17 2.79
N ASP A 252 -11.71 -21.91 1.73
CA ASP A 252 -11.06 -23.18 1.39
C ASP A 252 -9.77 -22.94 0.58
N ALA A 253 -8.65 -22.85 1.29
CA ALA A 253 -7.33 -22.57 0.74
C ALA A 253 -6.29 -23.67 1.06
N TYR A 254 -5.11 -23.61 0.43
CA TYR A 254 -4.03 -24.57 0.68
C TYR A 254 -3.31 -24.37 2.02
N CYS A 255 -3.29 -23.15 2.55
CA CYS A 255 -2.74 -22.85 3.86
C CYS A 255 -3.61 -21.82 4.62
N GLN A 256 -3.28 -21.64 5.89
CA GLN A 256 -3.79 -20.57 6.74
C GLN A 256 -2.61 -19.72 7.20
N LEU A 257 -2.76 -18.40 7.27
CA LEU A 257 -1.71 -17.55 7.84
C LEU A 257 -1.66 -17.72 9.36
N ASP A 258 -0.49 -17.55 9.97
CA ASP A 258 -0.25 -17.77 11.41
C ASP A 258 -1.13 -16.89 12.32
N ASN A 259 -1.32 -15.63 11.94
CA ASN A 259 -2.21 -14.69 12.61
C ASN A 259 -3.14 -14.03 11.60
N PRO A 260 -4.22 -14.72 11.16
CA PRO A 260 -5.04 -14.30 10.02
C PRO A 260 -5.50 -12.85 10.11
N ALA A 261 -6.02 -12.42 11.27
CA ALA A 261 -6.52 -11.05 11.44
C ALA A 261 -5.46 -9.95 11.24
N GLY A 262 -4.20 -10.23 11.61
CA GLY A 262 -3.08 -9.29 11.47
C GLY A 262 -2.39 -9.42 10.11
N ASP A 263 -2.13 -10.65 9.71
CA ASP A 263 -1.35 -10.99 8.52
C ASP A 263 -2.15 -10.76 7.24
N ASN A 264 -3.46 -11.03 7.25
CA ASN A 264 -4.33 -10.70 6.11
C ASN A 264 -4.36 -9.18 5.89
N LYS A 265 -4.39 -8.38 6.96
CA LYS A 265 -4.30 -6.91 6.84
C LYS A 265 -2.93 -6.45 6.37
N LEU A 266 -1.87 -7.12 6.82
CA LEU A 266 -0.52 -6.78 6.39
C LEU A 266 -0.33 -7.10 4.91
N TRP A 267 -0.75 -8.30 4.47
CA TRP A 267 -0.78 -8.68 3.06
C TRP A 267 -1.65 -7.71 2.25
N GLN A 268 -2.89 -7.42 2.66
CA GLN A 268 -3.78 -6.47 1.95
C GLN A 268 -3.15 -5.09 1.73
N ASN A 269 -2.29 -4.64 2.65
CA ASN A 269 -1.60 -3.37 2.56
C ASN A 269 -0.32 -3.41 1.72
N TRP A 270 0.32 -4.58 1.58
CA TRP A 270 1.62 -4.75 0.95
C TRP A 270 1.63 -5.75 -0.21
N LYS A 271 0.46 -6.23 -0.66
CA LYS A 271 0.33 -7.30 -1.66
C LYS A 271 1.00 -7.00 -2.99
N ASP A 272 1.12 -5.73 -3.38
CA ASP A 272 1.89 -5.30 -4.54
C ASP A 272 3.41 -5.32 -4.32
N HIS A 273 3.92 -5.85 -3.22
CA HIS A 273 5.35 -6.07 -2.99
C HIS A 273 5.73 -7.55 -2.98
N PHE A 274 4.75 -8.46 -2.97
CA PHE A 274 5.03 -9.89 -2.98
C PHE A 274 5.12 -10.40 -4.42
N PHE A 275 6.19 -11.13 -4.70
CA PHE A 275 6.44 -11.77 -5.99
C PHE A 275 6.69 -13.26 -5.80
N LEU A 276 6.43 -14.00 -6.87
CA LEU A 276 6.73 -15.42 -7.00
C LEU A 276 7.50 -15.62 -8.31
N VAL A 277 8.61 -16.34 -8.24
CA VAL A 277 9.15 -17.03 -9.41
C VAL A 277 8.97 -18.53 -9.23
N THR A 278 8.44 -19.19 -10.25
CA THR A 278 8.29 -20.65 -10.28
C THR A 278 9.25 -21.22 -11.31
N SER A 279 10.11 -22.17 -10.91
CA SER A 279 11.02 -22.83 -11.84
C SER A 279 10.25 -23.57 -12.94
N ASP A 280 10.79 -23.59 -14.16
CA ASP A 280 10.17 -24.30 -15.31
C ASP A 280 9.93 -25.79 -15.00
N ALA A 281 10.84 -26.42 -14.26
CA ALA A 281 10.67 -27.80 -13.79
C ALA A 281 9.44 -28.00 -12.88
N PHE A 282 9.06 -26.99 -12.10
CA PHE A 282 8.07 -27.10 -11.03
C PHE A 282 6.74 -26.40 -11.34
N GLN A 283 6.62 -25.71 -12.48
CA GLN A 283 5.34 -25.16 -12.93
C GLN A 283 4.32 -26.27 -13.26
N PRO A 284 3.02 -25.97 -13.36
CA PRO A 284 2.03 -26.93 -13.83
C PRO A 284 2.37 -27.49 -15.21
N GLY A 285 2.44 -28.83 -15.30
CA GLY A 285 2.89 -29.57 -16.49
C GLY A 285 4.41 -29.75 -16.62
N GLY A 286 5.20 -29.23 -15.66
CA GLY A 286 6.66 -29.37 -15.60
C GLY A 286 7.15 -30.78 -15.25
N SER A 287 8.47 -30.96 -15.25
CA SER A 287 9.17 -32.24 -15.03
C SER A 287 9.32 -32.66 -13.56
N GLY A 288 8.95 -31.81 -12.61
CA GLY A 288 9.08 -32.01 -11.17
C GLY A 288 10.51 -32.16 -10.64
N LEU A 289 11.51 -31.99 -11.50
CA LEU A 289 12.92 -32.29 -11.22
C LEU A 289 13.83 -31.29 -11.93
N CYS A 290 14.75 -30.72 -11.16
CA CYS A 290 15.81 -29.87 -11.69
C CYS A 290 16.86 -30.69 -12.46
N ASP A 291 17.38 -30.12 -13.55
CA ASP A 291 18.38 -30.76 -14.43
C ASP A 291 19.65 -29.92 -14.65
N GLY A 292 19.80 -28.81 -13.92
CA GLY A 292 20.87 -27.84 -14.09
C GLY A 292 20.52 -26.69 -15.04
N THR A 293 19.36 -26.73 -15.72
CA THR A 293 18.97 -25.74 -16.74
C THR A 293 17.53 -25.25 -16.64
N ASN A 294 16.69 -25.87 -15.82
CA ASN A 294 15.24 -25.62 -15.75
C ASN A 294 14.76 -25.18 -14.36
N CYS A 295 15.70 -24.81 -13.48
CA CYS A 295 15.41 -24.30 -12.14
C CYS A 295 16.17 -23.01 -11.85
N VAL A 296 15.53 -22.14 -11.07
CA VAL A 296 16.15 -20.91 -10.58
C VAL A 296 17.26 -21.21 -9.59
N THR A 297 18.26 -20.34 -9.54
CA THR A 297 19.39 -20.42 -8.60
C THR A 297 19.60 -19.09 -7.89
N LEU A 298 20.59 -19.05 -6.99
CA LEU A 298 21.12 -17.80 -6.46
C LEU A 298 22.48 -17.50 -7.11
N LEU A 299 22.82 -16.21 -7.24
CA LEU A 299 24.11 -15.78 -7.77
C LEU A 299 25.27 -16.49 -7.06
N ASN A 300 26.24 -16.96 -7.85
CA ASN A 300 27.41 -17.68 -7.36
C ASN A 300 27.08 -19.00 -6.62
N SER A 301 25.86 -19.53 -6.76
CA SER A 301 25.43 -20.83 -6.24
C SER A 301 25.03 -21.76 -7.39
N ALA A 302 25.28 -23.05 -7.22
CA ALA A 302 24.76 -24.10 -8.10
C ALA A 302 23.56 -24.83 -7.48
N THR A 303 23.11 -24.39 -6.30
CA THR A 303 21.89 -24.92 -5.68
C THR A 303 20.68 -24.46 -6.49
N GLU A 304 19.88 -25.43 -6.93
CA GLU A 304 18.64 -25.21 -7.66
C GLU A 304 17.44 -25.24 -6.70
N TYR A 305 16.49 -24.33 -6.95
CA TYR A 305 15.28 -24.19 -6.15
C TYR A 305 14.04 -24.43 -7.03
N ALA A 306 12.97 -24.92 -6.43
CA ALA A 306 11.68 -25.10 -7.10
C ALA A 306 10.97 -23.76 -7.35
N ALA A 307 11.15 -22.81 -6.44
CA ALA A 307 10.62 -21.45 -6.55
C ALA A 307 11.32 -20.51 -5.57
N ILE A 308 11.11 -19.21 -5.75
CA ILE A 308 11.48 -18.19 -4.77
C ILE A 308 10.29 -17.25 -4.58
N VAL A 309 9.97 -16.95 -3.31
CA VAL A 309 9.01 -15.90 -2.94
C VAL A 309 9.76 -14.70 -2.40
N PHE A 310 9.42 -13.52 -2.92
CA PHE A 310 10.11 -12.27 -2.62
C PHE A 310 9.14 -11.30 -1.94
N PHE A 311 9.66 -10.52 -1.00
CA PHE A 311 9.10 -9.23 -0.65
C PHE A 311 10.04 -8.13 -1.15
N ALA A 312 9.52 -7.28 -2.05
CA ALA A 312 10.22 -6.12 -2.58
C ALA A 312 10.25 -4.98 -1.56
N GLY A 313 11.43 -4.48 -1.24
CA GLY A 313 11.61 -3.47 -0.20
C GLY A 313 11.17 -2.06 -0.59
N GLN A 314 11.78 -1.04 0.03
CA GLN A 314 11.55 0.36 -0.34
C GLN A 314 12.14 0.63 -1.73
N ALA A 315 11.48 1.43 -2.57
CA ALA A 315 12.02 1.74 -3.88
C ALA A 315 13.39 2.43 -3.78
N LEU A 316 14.41 1.91 -4.47
CA LEU A 316 15.77 2.45 -4.48
C LEU A 316 16.07 3.34 -5.70
N THR A 317 15.37 3.14 -6.82
CA THR A 317 15.68 3.74 -8.13
C THR A 317 14.64 4.74 -8.60
N ALA A 318 13.35 4.44 -8.44
CA ALA A 318 12.24 5.26 -8.96
C ALA A 318 10.96 5.15 -8.12
N PRO A 319 10.15 6.22 -8.05
CA PRO A 319 8.91 6.22 -7.29
C PRO A 319 7.85 5.23 -7.82
N ARG A 320 7.17 4.53 -6.90
CA ARG A 320 6.03 3.64 -7.16
C ARG A 320 4.66 4.31 -6.97
N ASN A 321 4.68 5.64 -6.87
CA ASN A 321 3.57 6.47 -6.44
C ASN A 321 3.20 7.55 -7.50
N ASP A 322 3.61 7.35 -8.76
CA ASP A 322 3.30 8.27 -9.87
C ASP A 322 1.83 8.14 -10.35
N PRO A 323 1.22 9.20 -10.92
CA PRO A 323 -0.07 9.74 -10.48
C PRO A 323 -1.26 8.79 -10.66
N LEU A 324 -2.20 8.85 -9.71
CA LEU A 324 -3.42 8.03 -9.65
C LEU A 324 -4.60 8.60 -10.49
N SER A 325 -4.34 9.56 -11.39
CA SER A 325 -5.39 10.12 -12.24
C SER A 325 -5.59 9.31 -13.52
N GLY A 326 -6.62 8.46 -13.55
CA GLY A 326 -7.23 7.95 -14.79
C GLY A 326 -6.46 6.84 -15.52
N GLU A 327 -7.01 5.62 -15.47
CA GLU A 327 -6.74 4.46 -16.36
C GLU A 327 -5.33 3.87 -16.46
N ASN A 328 -4.29 4.46 -15.85
CA ASN A 328 -2.98 3.84 -15.77
C ASN A 328 -2.79 3.21 -14.38
N PRO A 329 -2.42 1.93 -14.24
CA PRO A 329 -2.08 1.27 -12.96
C PRO A 329 -0.92 1.91 -12.16
N GLY A 330 -0.59 3.18 -12.40
CA GLY A 330 0.60 3.86 -11.92
C GLY A 330 1.87 3.24 -12.48
N SER A 331 3.01 3.62 -11.91
CA SER A 331 4.31 3.00 -12.19
C SER A 331 4.44 1.59 -11.58
N LYS A 332 3.35 1.01 -11.02
CA LYS A 332 3.36 -0.27 -10.30
C LYS A 332 3.51 -1.51 -11.19
N HIS A 333 3.26 -1.38 -12.49
CA HIS A 333 3.46 -2.46 -13.47
C HIS A 333 4.91 -2.57 -13.94
N ILE A 334 5.76 -1.60 -13.59
CA ILE A 334 7.17 -1.56 -13.98
C ILE A 334 7.96 -2.32 -12.92
N LEU A 335 8.48 -3.50 -13.31
CA LEU A 335 9.21 -4.39 -12.41
C LEU A 335 10.46 -3.72 -11.80
N ASP A 336 11.17 -2.91 -12.58
CA ASP A 336 12.35 -2.13 -12.19
C ASP A 336 12.12 -1.17 -11.00
N ASN A 337 10.87 -0.85 -10.69
CA ASN A 337 10.52 0.00 -9.54
C ASN A 337 10.39 -0.78 -8.23
N TYR A 338 10.38 -2.12 -8.30
CA TYR A 338 10.25 -3.01 -7.14
C TYR A 338 11.47 -3.86 -6.90
N LEU A 339 12.00 -4.51 -7.94
CA LEU A 339 13.10 -5.46 -7.82
C LEU A 339 14.38 -4.81 -8.34
N GLU A 340 15.49 -5.02 -7.64
CA GLU A 340 16.77 -4.44 -8.02
C GLU A 340 17.81 -5.47 -8.45
N ALA A 341 18.83 -5.00 -9.17
CA ALA A 341 19.98 -5.80 -9.60
C ALA A 341 19.57 -7.11 -10.29
N ALA A 342 20.01 -8.26 -9.79
CA ALA A 342 19.68 -9.56 -10.36
C ALA A 342 18.23 -9.99 -10.10
N ASN A 343 17.51 -9.37 -9.16
CA ASN A 343 16.11 -9.73 -8.90
C ASN A 343 15.17 -9.13 -9.95
N ASN A 344 15.60 -8.08 -10.65
CA ASN A 344 14.90 -7.57 -11.82
C ASN A 344 15.20 -8.44 -13.06
N ALA A 345 14.74 -9.68 -13.02
CA ALA A 345 14.99 -10.66 -14.07
C ALA A 345 14.47 -10.14 -15.43
N PRO A 346 15.31 -10.13 -16.49
CA PRO A 346 14.90 -9.62 -17.80
C PRO A 346 13.63 -10.29 -18.31
N ASN A 347 12.66 -9.49 -18.76
CA ASN A 347 11.39 -9.96 -19.33
C ASN A 347 10.58 -10.90 -18.42
N GLY A 348 10.76 -10.85 -17.09
CA GLY A 348 9.99 -11.70 -16.17
C GLY A 348 10.42 -13.17 -16.16
N ASP A 349 11.70 -13.46 -16.48
CA ASP A 349 12.28 -14.81 -16.40
C ASP A 349 11.46 -15.85 -17.18
N PRO A 350 11.35 -15.76 -18.51
CA PRO A 350 10.49 -16.63 -19.32
C PRO A 350 10.90 -18.11 -19.28
N ASP A 351 12.16 -18.40 -18.92
CA ASP A 351 12.70 -19.76 -18.86
C ASP A 351 12.69 -20.34 -17.42
N GLY A 352 12.29 -19.56 -16.41
CA GLY A 352 12.23 -19.99 -15.01
C GLY A 352 13.54 -20.56 -14.47
N ASN A 353 14.68 -20.05 -14.93
CA ASN A 353 16.02 -20.56 -14.60
C ASN A 353 17.03 -19.46 -14.27
N HIS A 354 16.54 -18.25 -13.99
CA HIS A 354 17.39 -17.11 -13.69
C HIS A 354 18.09 -17.25 -12.33
N ALA A 355 19.22 -16.55 -12.17
CA ALA A 355 19.99 -16.51 -10.94
C ALA A 355 19.66 -15.23 -10.14
N TYR A 356 19.00 -15.38 -9.00
CA TYR A 356 18.55 -14.30 -8.13
C TYR A 356 19.57 -13.95 -7.04
N GLN A 357 19.37 -12.84 -6.32
CA GLN A 357 20.30 -12.37 -5.30
C GLN A 357 19.58 -12.01 -3.99
N GLN A 358 20.06 -12.58 -2.88
CA GLN A 358 19.67 -12.14 -1.54
C GLN A 358 20.76 -11.23 -0.98
N GLY A 359 20.38 -10.01 -0.60
CA GLY A 359 21.29 -8.99 -0.05
C GLY A 359 20.89 -8.50 1.34
N THR A 360 21.79 -7.75 1.97
CA THR A 360 21.45 -6.94 3.15
C THR A 360 20.79 -5.63 2.73
N ALA A 361 19.74 -5.20 3.43
CA ALA A 361 18.94 -3.98 3.15
C ALA A 361 19.70 -2.64 3.10
N SER A 362 21.01 -2.62 3.28
CA SER A 362 21.89 -1.46 3.11
C SER A 362 22.73 -1.48 1.81
N GLY A 363 22.55 -2.50 0.97
CA GLY A 363 23.19 -2.63 -0.34
C GLY A 363 22.30 -2.09 -1.48
N PRO A 364 22.67 -2.33 -2.76
CA PRO A 364 21.84 -1.97 -3.92
C PRO A 364 20.56 -2.82 -4.06
N ILE A 365 20.24 -3.64 -3.05
CA ILE A 365 19.11 -4.57 -2.99
C ILE A 365 18.58 -4.53 -1.57
N ASN A 366 17.26 -4.46 -1.42
CA ASN A 366 16.61 -4.55 -0.12
C ASN A 366 15.46 -5.56 -0.07
N ASP A 367 15.39 -6.44 -1.06
CA ASP A 367 14.44 -7.54 -1.15
C ASP A 367 14.69 -8.62 -0.08
N ILE A 368 13.61 -9.30 0.33
CA ILE A 368 13.65 -10.46 1.24
C ILE A 368 13.21 -11.68 0.45
N LEU A 369 14.11 -12.67 0.30
CA LEU A 369 13.85 -13.89 -0.46
C LEU A 369 13.73 -15.12 0.44
N TYR A 370 12.67 -15.90 0.25
CA TYR A 370 12.54 -17.25 0.77
C TYR A 370 12.57 -18.25 -0.39
N CYS A 371 13.48 -19.20 -0.29
CA CYS A 371 13.76 -20.22 -1.29
C CYS A 371 12.95 -21.47 -0.95
N ILE A 372 12.32 -22.06 -1.97
CA ILE A 372 11.60 -23.34 -1.86
C ILE A 372 12.45 -24.41 -2.52
N GLU A 373 12.91 -25.38 -1.74
CA GLU A 373 13.72 -26.49 -2.23
C GLU A 373 12.87 -27.50 -3.04
N PRO A 374 13.48 -28.35 -3.89
CA PRO A 374 12.74 -29.36 -4.66
C PRO A 374 11.84 -30.30 -3.84
N ASP A 375 12.14 -30.51 -2.57
CA ASP A 375 11.34 -31.28 -1.62
C ASP A 375 10.27 -30.46 -0.88
N MET A 376 10.09 -29.19 -1.28
CA MET A 376 9.17 -28.20 -0.73
C MET A 376 9.56 -27.67 0.66
N ASP A 377 10.79 -27.89 1.11
CA ASP A 377 11.29 -27.22 2.30
C ASP A 377 11.53 -25.72 2.01
N VAL A 378 11.11 -24.88 2.95
CA VAL A 378 11.20 -23.42 2.83
C VAL A 378 12.31 -22.89 3.73
N THR A 379 13.24 -22.16 3.16
CA THR A 379 14.34 -21.54 3.90
C THR A 379 14.56 -20.09 3.49
N LEU A 380 15.09 -19.26 4.39
CA LEU A 380 15.60 -17.95 4.00
C LEU A 380 16.74 -18.18 3.00
N CYS A 381 16.65 -17.57 1.82
CA CYS A 381 17.69 -17.74 0.81
C CYS A 381 19.06 -17.31 1.37
N PRO A 382 20.13 -18.09 1.14
CA PRO A 382 21.48 -17.69 1.51
C PRO A 382 21.87 -16.34 0.91
N SER A 383 22.54 -15.47 1.68
CA SER A 383 23.06 -14.21 1.16
C SER A 383 24.15 -14.44 0.11
N THR A 384 24.18 -13.61 -0.92
CA THR A 384 25.01 -13.78 -2.13
C THR A 384 25.73 -12.53 -2.59
#